data_AF-T0J8X6-F1
#
_entry.id   AF-T0J8X6-F1
#
_cell.length_a   1.000
_cell.length_b   1.000
_cell.length_c   1.000
_cell.angle_alpha   90.00
_cell.angle_beta   90.00
_cell.angle_gamma   90.00
#
_symmetry.space_group_name_H-M   'P 1'
#
loop_
_entity.id
_entity.type
_entity.pdbx_description
1 polymer ?
#
loop_
_entity_poly.entity_id
_entity_poly.type
_entity_poly.pdbx_seq_one_letter_code
_entity_poly.pdbx_strand_id
1 'polypeptide(L)'
;MATLLRDIFAKPVDRSIDGVIKADDKASLLTELDEYVITNEIGARLEQFLDAYNNYDTANGVWISGFFGSGKSHLLKMLALLLENDEVEGQRPVEIFERKLEGNPMLAGALRKAVSIPSRSVLFNIDQKADVISKTDVDALLAVFQKVFDEGSVAKIVKLEHAWRRLDGRNDDGFQVAPFPG
;
A
#
# COMPACT_ATOMS: atom_id res chain seq x y z
N MET A 1 34.43 26.95 -2.76
CA MET A 1 33.79 26.69 -4.06
C MET A 1 32.30 26.95 -3.92
N ALA A 2 31.66 27.54 -4.93
CA ALA A 2 30.22 27.79 -4.90
C ALA A 2 29.47 26.49 -5.22
N THR A 3 28.57 26.07 -4.32
CA THR A 3 27.68 24.93 -4.55
C THR A 3 26.72 25.29 -5.69
N LEU A 4 26.66 24.46 -6.74
CA LEU A 4 25.68 24.68 -7.80
C LEU A 4 24.32 24.16 -7.31
N LEU A 5 23.23 24.80 -7.74
CA LEU A 5 21.87 24.43 -7.32
C LEU A 5 21.56 22.94 -7.58
N ARG A 6 22.07 22.38 -8.68
CA ARG A 6 21.96 20.97 -9.03
C ARG A 6 22.61 20.02 -8.01
N ASP A 7 23.65 20.47 -7.31
CA ASP A 7 24.41 19.67 -6.34
C ASP A 7 23.71 19.61 -4.97
N ILE A 8 22.63 20.38 -4.77
CA ILE A 8 21.82 20.37 -3.55
C ILE A 8 20.82 19.21 -3.56
N PHE A 9 20.41 18.73 -4.73
CA PHE A 9 19.40 17.69 -4.86
C PHE A 9 20.00 16.30 -4.68
N ALA A 10 19.31 15.44 -3.92
CA ALA A 10 19.72 14.05 -3.71
C ALA A 10 19.69 13.20 -5.00
N LYS A 11 18.92 13.63 -6.01
CA LYS A 11 18.78 12.94 -7.30
C LYS A 11 18.86 13.94 -8.46
N PRO A 12 19.25 13.49 -9.68
CA PRO A 12 19.33 14.36 -10.86
C PRO A 12 18.02 15.09 -11.15
N VAL A 13 18.06 16.39 -11.42
CA VAL A 13 16.87 17.25 -11.61
C VAL A 13 16.20 17.06 -12.98
N ASP A 14 16.90 16.47 -13.93
CA ASP A 14 16.50 16.24 -15.32
C ASP A 14 15.89 14.85 -15.57
N ARG A 15 15.73 14.05 -14.51
CA ARG A 15 15.12 12.72 -14.59
C ARG A 15 13.63 12.79 -14.91
N SER A 16 13.13 11.81 -15.68
CA SER A 16 11.70 11.68 -15.97
C SER A 16 10.93 11.25 -14.73
N ILE A 17 9.84 11.94 -14.39
CA ILE A 17 8.95 11.61 -13.28
C ILE A 17 7.51 11.55 -13.82
N ASP A 18 6.87 10.40 -13.68
CA ASP A 18 5.46 10.25 -14.02
C ASP A 18 4.58 10.92 -12.96
N GLY A 19 3.87 11.99 -13.36
CA GLY A 19 3.01 12.77 -12.46
C GLY A 19 1.71 12.07 -12.06
N VAL A 20 1.40 10.91 -12.63
CA VAL A 20 0.14 10.17 -12.40
C VAL A 20 0.43 8.69 -12.25
N ILE A 21 -0.02 8.12 -11.14
CA ILE A 21 0.08 6.68 -10.87
C ILE A 21 -1.04 5.98 -11.62
N LYS A 22 -0.68 5.19 -12.62
CA LYS A 22 -1.59 4.26 -13.30
C LYS A 22 -1.46 2.89 -12.63
N ALA A 23 -2.59 2.27 -12.30
CA ALA A 23 -2.62 0.98 -11.60
C ALA A 23 -2.25 -0.21 -12.51
N ASP A 24 -2.33 -0.02 -13.83
CA ASP A 24 -2.10 -1.02 -14.88
C ASP A 24 -0.75 -0.90 -15.58
N ASP A 25 -0.01 0.19 -15.34
CA ASP A 25 1.26 0.45 -16.01
C ASP A 25 2.43 -0.21 -15.27
N LYS A 26 3.01 -1.22 -15.91
CA LYS A 26 4.21 -1.93 -15.44
C LYS A 26 5.50 -1.24 -15.89
N ALA A 27 5.41 -0.27 -16.80
CA ALA A 27 6.59 0.45 -17.26
C ALA A 27 7.10 1.33 -16.12
N SER A 28 8.25 0.95 -15.56
CA SER A 28 8.99 1.66 -14.50
C SER A 28 8.50 1.50 -13.05
N LEU A 29 7.97 0.32 -12.67
CA LEU A 29 7.71 -0.01 -11.26
C LEU A 29 8.98 0.14 -10.38
N LEU A 30 10.16 -0.18 -10.93
CA LEU A 30 11.43 0.00 -10.22
C LEU A 30 11.71 1.48 -9.91
N THR A 31 11.50 2.36 -10.90
CA THR A 31 11.65 3.81 -10.73
C THR A 31 10.63 4.35 -9.73
N GLU A 32 9.38 3.89 -9.77
CA GLU A 32 8.34 4.30 -8.82
C GLU A 32 8.72 3.92 -7.38
N LEU A 33 9.19 2.68 -7.16
CA LEU A 33 9.72 2.22 -5.87
C LEU A 33 10.91 3.07 -5.43
N ASP A 34 11.83 3.41 -6.34
CA ASP A 34 13.01 4.20 -6.04
C ASP A 34 12.68 5.69 -5.78
N GLU A 35 11.68 6.26 -6.43
CA GLU A 35 11.23 7.64 -6.22
C GLU A 35 10.34 7.79 -4.99
N TYR A 36 9.72 6.71 -4.49
CA TYR A 36 8.89 6.79 -3.29
C TYR A 36 9.67 7.27 -2.06
N VAL A 37 9.17 8.31 -1.41
CA VAL A 37 9.79 8.90 -0.22
C VAL A 37 9.02 8.48 1.03
N ILE A 38 9.70 7.79 1.94
CA ILE A 38 9.17 7.45 3.25
C ILE A 38 9.37 8.66 4.16
N THR A 39 8.34 9.47 4.32
CA THR A 39 8.34 10.55 5.30
C THR A 39 8.22 9.99 6.72
N ASN A 40 8.53 10.80 7.73
CA ASN A 40 8.37 10.40 9.14
C ASN A 40 6.93 9.92 9.45
N GLU A 41 5.93 10.57 8.87
CA GLU A 41 4.53 10.19 9.04
C GLU A 41 4.24 8.82 8.41
N ILE A 42 4.67 8.60 7.15
CA ILE A 42 4.52 7.32 6.47
C ILE A 42 5.25 6.21 7.25
N GLY A 43 6.45 6.49 7.75
CA GLY A 43 7.23 5.55 8.57
C GLY A 43 6.46 5.13 9.83
N ALA A 44 5.89 6.07 10.57
CA ALA A 44 5.09 5.77 11.76
C ALA A 44 3.83 4.95 11.44
N ARG A 45 3.16 5.20 10.31
CA ARG A 45 2.01 4.39 9.87
C ARG A 45 2.41 2.99 9.43
N LEU A 46 3.55 2.88 8.73
CA LEU A 46 4.10 1.59 8.32
C LEU A 46 4.49 0.74 9.52
N GLU A 47 5.03 1.34 10.57
CA GLU A 47 5.32 0.64 11.83
C GLU A 47 4.06 0.06 12.47
N GLN A 48 2.99 0.87 12.58
CA GLN A 48 1.68 0.39 13.09
C GLN A 48 1.10 -0.72 12.23
N PHE A 49 1.21 -0.61 10.90
CA PHE A 49 0.78 -1.65 9.97
C PHE A 49 1.53 -2.95 10.18
N LEU A 50 2.86 -2.89 10.18
CA LEU A 50 3.72 -4.06 10.25
C LEU A 50 3.65 -4.74 11.61
N ASP A 51 3.46 -3.99 12.69
CA ASP A 51 3.23 -4.56 14.01
C ASP A 51 1.94 -5.42 14.01
N ALA A 52 0.83 -4.85 13.53
CA ALA A 52 -0.42 -5.58 13.41
C ALA A 52 -0.34 -6.76 12.43
N TYR A 53 0.36 -6.60 11.31
CA TYR A 53 0.52 -7.64 10.29
C TYR A 53 1.40 -8.80 10.80
N ASN A 54 2.44 -8.51 11.59
CA ASN A 54 3.39 -9.53 12.06
C ASN A 54 2.92 -10.24 13.34
N ASN A 55 1.99 -9.64 14.09
CA ASN A 55 1.51 -10.12 15.39
C ASN A 55 0.01 -10.45 15.27
N TYR A 56 -0.29 -11.50 14.50
CA TYR A 56 -1.65 -12.00 14.21
C TYR A 56 -2.36 -12.48 15.48
N ASP A 57 -3.11 -11.60 16.16
CA ASP A 57 -4.05 -12.01 17.22
C ASP A 57 -5.52 -11.73 16.83
N THR A 58 -5.84 -10.56 16.24
CA THR A 58 -7.26 -10.19 15.96
C THR A 58 -7.50 -9.28 14.74
N ALA A 59 -6.48 -8.63 14.18
CA ALA A 59 -6.68 -7.64 13.10
C ALA A 59 -6.61 -8.28 11.71
N ASN A 60 -7.68 -8.14 10.93
CA ASN A 60 -7.77 -8.70 9.57
C ASN A 60 -7.81 -7.62 8.49
N GLY A 61 -7.83 -6.34 8.86
CA GLY A 61 -8.02 -5.23 7.92
C GLY A 61 -7.37 -3.93 8.37
N VAL A 62 -7.10 -3.08 7.40
CA VAL A 62 -6.53 -1.75 7.58
C VAL A 62 -7.35 -0.76 6.77
N TRP A 63 -7.66 0.37 7.38
CA TRP A 63 -8.32 1.51 6.79
C TRP A 63 -7.31 2.64 6.55
N ILE A 64 -7.24 3.12 5.31
CA ILE A 64 -6.36 4.22 4.90
C ILE A 64 -7.23 5.39 4.48
N SER A 65 -7.35 6.43 5.31
CA SER A 65 -8.06 7.67 4.97
C SER A 65 -7.13 8.89 4.90
N GLY A 66 -7.63 9.98 4.33
CA GLY A 66 -6.88 11.22 4.09
C GLY A 66 -7.43 12.03 2.91
N PHE A 67 -6.98 13.28 2.78
CA PHE A 67 -7.44 14.22 1.75
C PHE A 67 -7.08 13.79 0.32
N PHE A 68 -7.74 14.37 -0.68
CA PHE A 68 -7.38 14.14 -2.09
C PHE A 68 -5.94 14.60 -2.36
N GLY A 69 -5.18 13.83 -3.12
CA GLY A 69 -3.76 14.11 -3.40
C GLY A 69 -2.78 13.71 -2.29
N SER A 70 -3.24 13.16 -1.16
CA SER A 70 -2.35 12.77 -0.04
C SER A 70 -1.54 11.48 -0.26
N GLY A 71 -1.65 10.86 -1.45
CA GLY A 71 -0.88 9.66 -1.79
C GLY A 71 -1.44 8.32 -1.29
N LYS A 72 -2.69 8.23 -0.83
CA LYS A 72 -3.30 6.97 -0.32
C LYS A 72 -3.18 5.78 -1.28
N SER A 73 -3.55 5.98 -2.55
CA SER A 73 -3.46 4.93 -3.57
C SER A 73 -2.00 4.55 -3.86
N HIS A 74 -1.07 5.50 -3.76
CA HIS A 74 0.36 5.23 -3.91
C HIS A 74 0.86 4.35 -2.77
N LEU A 75 0.55 4.72 -1.51
CA LEU A 75 0.90 3.93 -0.34
C LEU A 75 0.34 2.51 -0.45
N LEU A 76 -0.91 2.35 -0.87
CA LEU A 76 -1.51 1.03 -1.08
C LEU A 76 -0.77 0.21 -2.15
N LYS A 77 -0.40 0.83 -3.28
CA LYS A 77 0.39 0.18 -4.34
C LYS A 77 1.77 -0.24 -3.81
N MET A 78 2.45 0.62 -3.04
CA MET A 78 3.74 0.30 -2.43
C MET A 78 3.63 -0.85 -1.44
N LEU A 79 2.61 -0.85 -0.56
CA LEU A 79 2.35 -1.96 0.35
C LEU A 79 2.12 -3.28 -0.39
N ALA A 80 1.34 -3.25 -1.48
CA ALA A 80 1.09 -4.42 -2.30
C ALA A 80 2.39 -5.01 -2.90
N LEU A 81 3.21 -4.15 -3.51
CA LEU A 81 4.51 -4.54 -4.06
C LEU A 81 5.47 -5.06 -2.98
N LEU A 82 5.50 -4.40 -1.82
CA LEU A 82 6.37 -4.79 -0.71
C LEU A 82 6.02 -6.15 -0.14
N LEU A 83 4.73 -6.42 0.10
CA LEU A 83 4.30 -7.66 0.74
C LEU A 83 4.37 -8.86 -0.20
N GLU A 84 4.15 -8.64 -1.50
CA GLU A 84 4.38 -9.66 -2.52
C GLU A 84 5.87 -9.91 -2.73
N ASN A 85 6.68 -8.84 -2.69
CA ASN A 85 8.14 -8.85 -2.76
C ASN A 85 8.72 -9.62 -3.97
N ASP A 86 7.94 -9.74 -5.04
CA ASP A 86 8.40 -10.30 -6.31
C ASP A 86 9.48 -9.42 -6.92
N GLU A 87 10.37 -10.04 -7.70
CA GLU A 87 11.47 -9.33 -8.35
C GLU A 87 10.95 -8.38 -9.43
N VAL A 88 11.34 -7.11 -9.34
CA VAL A 88 11.01 -6.06 -10.31
C VAL A 88 12.32 -5.62 -10.95
N GLU A 89 12.49 -5.96 -12.23
CA GLU A 89 13.69 -5.58 -13.01
C GLU A 89 15.02 -5.93 -12.31
N GLY A 90 15.12 -7.11 -11.68
CA GLY A 90 16.35 -7.56 -11.02
C GLY A 90 16.48 -7.20 -9.54
N GLN A 91 15.55 -6.43 -8.97
CA GLN A 91 15.61 -5.98 -7.58
C GLN A 91 14.33 -6.32 -6.83
N ARG A 92 14.45 -6.68 -5.54
CA ARG A 92 13.28 -6.90 -4.70
C ARG A 92 12.81 -5.60 -4.04
N PRO A 93 11.50 -5.32 -3.99
CA PRO A 93 10.95 -4.14 -3.31
C PRO A 93 11.47 -3.95 -1.88
N VAL A 94 11.64 -5.03 -1.12
CA VAL A 94 12.19 -4.94 0.25
C VAL A 94 13.61 -4.38 0.28
N GLU A 95 14.47 -4.75 -0.67
CA GLU A 95 15.86 -4.28 -0.71
C GLU A 95 15.93 -2.77 -0.97
N ILE A 96 15.03 -2.26 -1.82
CA ILE A 96 14.90 -0.84 -2.12
C ILE A 96 14.41 -0.08 -0.89
N PHE A 97 13.40 -0.61 -0.18
CA PHE A 97 12.86 0.03 1.02
C PHE A 97 13.81 -0.04 2.21
N GLU A 98 14.59 -1.12 2.36
CA GLU A 98 15.59 -1.22 3.42
C GLU A 98 16.66 -0.12 3.31
N ARG A 99 17.12 0.22 2.09
CA ARG A 99 18.02 1.38 1.87
C ARG A 99 17.39 2.71 2.30
N LYS A 100 16.07 2.85 2.13
CA LYS A 100 15.32 4.04 2.55
C LYS A 100 15.08 4.09 4.07
N LEU A 101 15.22 2.96 4.75
CA LEU A 101 14.99 2.77 6.18
C LEU A 101 16.29 2.62 6.98
N GLU A 102 17.46 2.94 6.40
CA GLU A 102 18.77 2.84 7.08
C GLU A 102 18.81 3.57 8.44
N GLY A 103 18.06 4.67 8.58
CA GLY A 103 17.90 5.40 9.85
C GLY A 103 16.91 4.80 10.86
N ASN A 104 16.20 3.72 10.50
CA ASN A 104 15.18 3.08 11.33
C ASN A 104 15.28 1.54 11.26
N PRO A 105 16.25 0.94 11.98
CA PRO A 105 16.53 -0.50 11.91
C PRO A 105 15.39 -1.38 12.45
N MET A 106 14.60 -0.87 13.39
CA MET A 106 13.43 -1.59 13.91
C MET A 106 12.35 -1.76 12.83
N LEU A 107 12.05 -0.67 12.11
CA LEU A 107 11.08 -0.70 11.01
C LEU A 107 11.57 -1.58 9.85
N ALA A 108 12.85 -1.51 9.51
CA ALA A 108 13.44 -2.41 8.51
C ALA A 108 13.33 -3.89 8.93
N GLY A 109 13.59 -4.20 10.21
CA GLY A 109 13.41 -5.55 10.75
C GLY A 109 11.96 -6.05 10.70
N ALA A 110 11.00 -5.19 11.03
CA ALA A 110 9.57 -5.50 10.95
C ALA A 110 9.12 -5.77 9.51
N LEU A 111 9.62 -4.98 8.55
CA LEU A 111 9.35 -5.18 7.12
C LEU A 111 9.92 -6.52 6.65
N ARG A 112 11.16 -6.83 7.01
CA ARG A 112 11.81 -8.11 6.68
C ARG A 112 11.04 -9.31 7.23
N LYS A 113 10.53 -9.20 8.47
CA LYS A 113 9.66 -10.23 9.06
C LYS A 113 8.39 -10.40 8.23
N ALA A 114 7.73 -9.31 7.84
CA ALA A 114 6.47 -9.36 7.10
C ALA A 114 6.64 -10.05 5.73
N VAL A 115 7.71 -9.73 4.99
CA VAL A 115 7.95 -10.31 3.66
C VAL A 115 8.59 -11.70 3.69
N SER A 116 8.97 -12.21 4.86
CA SER A 116 9.55 -13.56 5.00
C SER A 116 8.53 -14.67 4.74
N ILE A 117 7.24 -14.34 4.83
CA ILE A 117 6.13 -15.22 4.48
C ILE A 117 5.66 -14.82 3.08
N PRO A 118 5.77 -15.70 2.07
CA PRO A 118 5.30 -15.38 0.72
C PRO A 118 3.84 -14.98 0.73
N SER A 119 3.51 -13.90 0.04
CA SER A 119 2.15 -13.39 -0.07
C SER A 119 1.83 -12.93 -1.49
N ARG A 120 0.54 -12.73 -1.76
CA ARG A 120 0.03 -12.25 -3.04
C ARG A 120 -0.93 -11.11 -2.76
N SER A 121 -0.71 -10.01 -3.47
CA SER A 121 -1.45 -8.77 -3.28
C SER A 121 -2.48 -8.61 -4.39
N VAL A 122 -3.72 -8.32 -4.01
CA VAL A 122 -4.80 -8.12 -4.98
C VAL A 122 -5.44 -6.76 -4.79
N LEU A 123 -5.30 -5.89 -5.79
CA LEU A 123 -5.83 -4.54 -5.79
C LEU A 123 -7.06 -4.46 -6.71
N PHE A 124 -8.17 -3.96 -6.18
CA PHE A 124 -9.36 -3.73 -6.98
C PHE A 124 -10.10 -2.48 -6.53
N ASN A 125 -10.84 -1.88 -7.45
CA ASN A 125 -11.75 -0.79 -7.16
C ASN A 125 -13.16 -1.36 -7.00
N ILE A 126 -13.78 -1.12 -5.84
CA ILE A 126 -15.12 -1.60 -5.52
C ILE A 126 -16.14 -0.98 -6.47
N ASP A 127 -16.05 0.32 -6.75
CA ASP A 127 -17.04 1.03 -7.58
C ASP A 127 -17.06 0.52 -9.03
N GLN A 128 -15.90 0.14 -9.58
CA GLN A 128 -15.80 -0.39 -10.95
C GLN A 128 -16.29 -1.84 -11.08
N LYS A 129 -16.26 -2.61 -9.99
CA LYS A 129 -16.75 -4.00 -9.97
C LYS A 129 -18.23 -4.08 -9.56
N ALA A 130 -18.80 -2.99 -9.02
CA ALA A 130 -20.16 -2.90 -8.53
C ALA A 130 -21.23 -2.56 -9.59
N ASP A 131 -20.85 -2.22 -10.83
CA ASP A 131 -21.83 -1.89 -11.91
C ASP A 131 -22.82 -3.02 -12.25
N VAL A 132 -22.61 -4.23 -11.72
CA VAL A 132 -23.50 -5.40 -11.91
C VAL A 132 -24.44 -5.63 -10.72
N ILE A 133 -24.27 -4.98 -9.56
CA ILE A 133 -24.98 -5.37 -8.32
C ILE A 133 -25.42 -4.15 -7.49
N SER A 134 -26.67 -4.18 -7.02
CA SER A 134 -27.32 -3.16 -6.19
C SER A 134 -26.48 -2.76 -4.96
N LYS A 135 -26.38 -1.44 -4.71
CA LYS A 135 -25.54 -0.77 -3.68
C LYS A 135 -25.90 -1.09 -2.21
N THR A 136 -26.81 -2.03 -1.98
CA THR A 136 -27.42 -2.30 -0.66
C THR A 136 -27.06 -3.67 -0.10
N ASP A 137 -26.45 -4.55 -0.90
CA ASP A 137 -26.23 -5.94 -0.49
C ASP A 137 -24.78 -6.16 -0.01
N VAL A 138 -24.64 -6.56 1.25
CA VAL A 138 -23.39 -7.13 1.79
C VAL A 138 -22.90 -8.29 0.91
N ASP A 139 -23.83 -9.02 0.30
CA ASP A 139 -23.58 -10.08 -0.67
C ASP A 139 -22.87 -9.58 -1.94
N ALA A 140 -23.07 -8.32 -2.35
CA ALA A 140 -22.39 -7.74 -3.50
C ALA A 140 -20.88 -7.60 -3.25
N LEU A 141 -20.52 -7.15 -2.05
CA LEU A 141 -19.12 -7.01 -1.65
C LEU A 141 -18.46 -8.40 -1.53
N LEU A 142 -19.15 -9.36 -0.91
CA LEU A 142 -18.69 -10.75 -0.82
C LEU A 142 -18.52 -11.39 -2.20
N ALA A 143 -19.44 -11.15 -3.13
CA ALA A 143 -19.34 -11.65 -4.51
C ALA A 143 -18.15 -11.04 -5.26
N VAL A 144 -17.85 -9.76 -5.05
CA VAL A 144 -16.63 -9.14 -5.61
C VAL A 144 -15.38 -9.77 -5.00
N PHE A 145 -15.35 -10.01 -3.68
CA PHE A 145 -14.23 -10.71 -3.04
C PHE A 145 -14.04 -12.13 -3.59
N GLN A 146 -15.13 -12.90 -3.66
CA GLN A 146 -15.09 -14.27 -4.17
C GLN A 146 -14.58 -14.30 -5.60
N LYS A 147 -15.10 -13.43 -6.47
CA LYS A 147 -14.65 -13.33 -7.86
C LYS A 147 -13.16 -12.98 -7.96
N VAL A 148 -12.70 -12.01 -7.17
CA VAL A 148 -11.29 -11.59 -7.16
C VAL A 148 -10.39 -12.69 -6.59
N PHE A 149 -10.87 -13.48 -5.63
CA PHE A 149 -10.15 -14.62 -5.06
C PHE A 149 -10.11 -15.82 -6.03
N ASP A 150 -11.18 -16.06 -6.77
CA ASP A 150 -11.22 -17.10 -7.81
C ASP A 150 -10.31 -16.73 -9.00
N GLU A 151 -10.20 -15.44 -9.32
CA GLU A 151 -9.30 -14.91 -10.35
C GLU A 151 -7.82 -14.86 -9.90
N GLY A 152 -7.55 -14.77 -8.59
CA GLY A 152 -6.21 -14.60 -8.01
C GLY A 152 -5.89 -15.66 -6.95
N SER A 153 -5.01 -16.61 -7.27
CA SER A 153 -4.57 -17.64 -6.33
C SER A 153 -3.91 -17.03 -5.08
N VAL A 154 -4.65 -17.10 -3.95
CA VAL A 154 -4.30 -16.62 -2.60
C VAL A 154 -4.23 -15.10 -2.49
N ALA A 155 -5.06 -14.48 -1.65
CA ALA A 155 -5.08 -13.02 -1.46
C ALA A 155 -5.01 -12.64 0.03
N LYS A 156 -4.15 -11.69 0.37
CA LYS A 156 -4.31 -10.85 1.57
C LYS A 156 -3.98 -9.41 1.23
N ILE A 157 -5.02 -8.60 1.06
CA ILE A 157 -5.21 -7.24 1.58
C ILE A 157 -6.47 -6.68 0.94
N VAL A 158 -7.35 -6.16 1.78
CA VAL A 158 -8.59 -5.54 1.36
C VAL A 158 -8.45 -4.02 1.42
N LYS A 159 -8.71 -3.35 0.29
CA LYS A 159 -9.03 -1.92 0.25
C LYS A 159 -10.54 -1.74 0.47
N LEU A 160 -10.95 -1.30 1.66
CA LEU A 160 -12.30 -0.76 1.87
C LEU A 160 -12.16 0.76 1.82
N GLU A 161 -12.72 1.42 0.80
CA GLU A 161 -12.72 2.90 0.76
C GLU A 161 -14.13 3.50 1.00
N HIS A 162 -15.22 2.73 0.96
CA HIS A 162 -16.56 3.32 1.03
C HIS A 162 -17.64 2.57 1.84
N ALA A 163 -17.43 1.33 2.29
CA ALA A 163 -18.50 0.57 2.96
C ALA A 163 -18.68 0.91 4.45
N TRP A 164 -17.61 1.20 5.20
CA TRP A 164 -17.71 1.38 6.66
C TRP A 164 -18.04 2.80 7.12
N ARG A 165 -17.84 3.81 6.26
CA ARG A 165 -18.12 5.22 6.58
C ARG A 165 -19.60 5.48 6.94
N ARG A 166 -20.49 4.55 6.58
CA ARG A 166 -21.93 4.61 6.83
C ARG A 166 -22.38 3.82 8.07
N LEU A 167 -21.53 2.98 8.66
CA LEU A 167 -21.88 2.13 9.80
C LEU A 167 -21.50 2.71 11.17
N ASP A 168 -20.44 3.53 11.29
CA ASP A 168 -19.98 3.99 12.63
C ASP A 168 -20.16 5.48 12.95
N GLY A 169 -20.61 6.32 12.01
CA GLY A 169 -20.87 7.74 12.29
C GLY A 169 -19.68 8.56 12.82
N ARG A 170 -18.45 8.03 12.83
CA ARG A 170 -17.25 8.73 13.29
C ARG A 170 -16.53 9.45 12.16
N ASN A 171 -16.00 10.60 12.53
CA ASN A 171 -15.23 11.48 11.66
C ASN A 171 -13.74 11.22 11.87
N ASP A 172 -13.26 10.07 11.39
CA ASP A 172 -11.90 9.60 11.68
C ASP A 172 -10.97 9.80 10.46
N ASP A 173 -10.14 10.84 10.56
CA ASP A 173 -9.01 11.09 9.67
C ASP A 173 -7.80 10.28 10.18
N GLY A 174 -7.33 9.25 9.46
CA GLY A 174 -6.17 8.46 9.88
C GLY A 174 -6.03 7.06 9.28
N PHE A 175 -4.89 6.44 9.58
CA PHE A 175 -4.62 5.02 9.38
C PHE A 175 -5.15 4.25 10.57
N GLN A 176 -6.11 3.36 10.38
CA GLN A 176 -6.72 2.57 11.46
C GLN A 176 -6.61 1.08 11.13
N VAL A 177 -6.14 0.29 12.09
CA VAL A 177 -6.14 -1.16 12.01
C VAL A 177 -7.42 -1.65 12.69
N ALA A 178 -8.20 -2.48 12.02
CA ALA A 178 -9.46 -2.99 12.54
C ALA A 178 -9.61 -4.51 12.30
N PRO A 179 -10.25 -5.25 13.23
CA PRO A 179 -10.70 -6.61 12.95
C PRO A 179 -11.78 -6.57 11.85
N PHE A 180 -11.78 -7.56 10.95
CA PHE A 180 -12.99 -7.81 10.16
C PHE A 180 -14.02 -8.42 11.10
N PRO A 181 -15.26 -7.90 11.15
CA PRO A 181 -16.35 -8.65 11.77
C PRO A 181 -16.53 -9.94 10.96
N GLY A 182 -16.45 -11.08 11.67
CA GLY A 182 -16.79 -12.39 11.12
C GLY A 182 -18.28 -12.57 10.92
#